data_AF-A0A5I0ZFY6-F1
#
_entry.id   AF-A0A5I0ZFY6-F1
#
_cell.length_a   1.000
_cell.length_b   1.000
_cell.length_c   1.000
_cell.angle_alpha   90.00
_cell.angle_beta   90.00
_cell.angle_gamma   90.00
#
_symmetry.space_group_name_H-M   'P 1'
#
loop_
_entity.id
_entity.type
_entity.pdbx_description
1 polymer ?
#
loop_
_entity_poly.entity_id
_entity_poly.type
_entity_poly.pdbx_seq_one_letter_code
_entity_poly.pdbx_strand_id
1 'polypeptide(L)'
;MNSRQQSILQMVVDKGQMSVAELAKITGVSEVTIRQDLNTLEKQSYLRRAHGFAVSLESDDVETRMMTNYTLKRRLAEFAASLVSPGESVFIENGSSNALLARTLAEQKDVTIITVSSYIAHLLKETPCEVILLGGIYQKKSESMVGPLTRQFIHQVHFSKAFIGIDGWQADTGFTGRDMMRSDVVNAVLEKGSEAIVLTDSSKFGCVHPYPLGPLSRFHRVITDSKISASDQMQLEHAGLLVNAIGSSV
;
A
#
# COMPACT_ATOMS: atom_id res chain seq x y z
N MET A 1 -18.86 5.36 -1.34
CA MET A 1 -18.79 4.59 -2.61
C MET A 1 -19.63 3.32 -2.45
N ASN A 2 -20.42 2.93 -3.45
CA ASN A 2 -21.25 1.70 -3.39
C ASN A 2 -20.50 0.48 -3.95
N SER A 3 -21.04 -0.73 -3.77
CA SER A 3 -20.42 -1.99 -4.23
C SER A 3 -20.19 -2.05 -5.75
N ARG A 4 -21.09 -1.46 -6.53
CA ARG A 4 -20.95 -1.37 -8.00
C ARG A 4 -19.79 -0.45 -8.39
N GLN A 5 -19.67 0.71 -7.76
CA GLN A 5 -18.58 1.66 -7.98
C GLN A 5 -17.22 1.05 -7.62
N GLN A 6 -17.15 0.27 -6.53
CA GLN A 6 -15.97 -0.52 -6.18
C GLN A 6 -15.61 -1.52 -7.28
N SER A 7 -16.58 -2.28 -7.78
CA SER A 7 -16.37 -3.23 -8.87
C SER A 7 -15.92 -2.55 -10.16
N ILE A 8 -16.53 -1.42 -10.54
CA ILE A 8 -16.11 -0.62 -11.72
C ILE A 8 -14.66 -0.17 -11.57
N LEU A 9 -14.31 0.45 -10.44
CA LEU A 9 -12.96 0.91 -10.18
C LEU A 9 -11.95 -0.24 -10.27
N GLN A 10 -12.25 -1.36 -9.62
CA GLN A 10 -11.42 -2.56 -9.65
C GLN A 10 -11.13 -3.03 -11.08
N MET A 11 -12.16 -3.14 -11.91
CA MET A 11 -12.00 -3.59 -13.30
C MET A 11 -11.18 -2.59 -14.14
N VAL A 12 -11.41 -1.28 -13.97
CA VAL A 12 -10.65 -0.23 -14.66
C VAL A 12 -9.17 -0.27 -14.28
N VAL A 13 -8.86 -0.53 -13.01
CA VAL A 13 -7.47 -0.70 -12.56
C VAL A 13 -6.86 -1.96 -13.18
N ASP A 14 -7.54 -3.10 -13.07
CA ASP A 14 -7.01 -4.39 -13.52
C ASP A 14 -6.70 -4.40 -15.03
N LYS A 15 -7.50 -3.69 -15.82
CA LYS A 15 -7.34 -3.57 -17.27
C LYS A 15 -6.57 -2.32 -17.71
N GLY A 16 -6.26 -1.41 -16.80
CA GLY A 16 -5.71 -0.08 -17.07
C GLY A 16 -6.71 0.89 -17.73
N GLN A 17 -7.56 0.40 -18.63
CA GLN A 17 -8.61 1.14 -19.31
C GLN A 17 -9.80 0.24 -19.63
N MET A 18 -11.02 0.76 -19.52
CA MET A 18 -12.24 0.06 -19.95
C MET A 18 -13.25 1.01 -20.58
N SER A 19 -13.99 0.53 -21.57
CA SER A 19 -15.07 1.30 -22.19
C SER A 19 -16.34 1.32 -21.32
N VAL A 20 -17.15 2.37 -21.50
CA VAL A 20 -18.49 2.47 -20.88
C VAL A 20 -19.36 1.28 -21.27
N ALA A 21 -19.29 0.83 -22.52
CA ALA A 21 -20.07 -0.29 -23.04
C ALA A 21 -19.67 -1.63 -22.38
N GLU A 22 -18.39 -1.89 -22.20
CA GLU A 22 -17.90 -3.08 -21.51
C GLU A 22 -18.32 -3.10 -20.04
N LEU A 23 -18.16 -1.97 -19.35
CA LEU A 23 -18.57 -1.83 -17.95
C LEU A 23 -20.09 -2.05 -17.79
N ALA A 24 -20.90 -1.50 -18.70
CA ALA A 24 -22.35 -1.70 -18.70
C ALA A 24 -22.72 -3.17 -18.88
N LYS A 25 -22.06 -3.85 -19.84
CA LYS A 25 -22.25 -5.27 -20.10
C LYS A 25 -21.90 -6.15 -18.90
N ILE A 26 -20.77 -5.89 -18.24
CA ILE A 26 -20.30 -6.71 -17.11
C ILE A 26 -21.13 -6.48 -15.84
N THR A 27 -21.51 -5.23 -15.57
CA THR A 27 -22.27 -4.87 -14.37
C THR A 27 -23.79 -5.05 -14.52
N GLY A 28 -24.28 -5.24 -15.74
CA GLY A 28 -25.70 -5.43 -16.04
C GLY A 28 -26.55 -4.16 -15.94
N VAL A 29 -25.94 -2.97 -15.86
CA VAL A 29 -26.68 -1.68 -15.83
C VAL A 29 -26.52 -0.92 -17.14
N SER A 30 -27.38 0.10 -17.35
CA SER A 30 -27.31 0.93 -18.56
C SER A 30 -26.01 1.74 -18.66
N GLU A 31 -25.60 2.08 -19.88
CA GLU A 31 -24.47 3.00 -20.08
C GLU A 31 -24.67 4.36 -19.39
N VAL A 32 -25.90 4.83 -19.27
CA VAL A 32 -26.23 6.08 -18.56
C VAL A 32 -25.88 5.97 -17.08
N THR A 33 -26.20 4.83 -16.46
CA THR A 33 -25.84 4.52 -15.07
C THR A 33 -24.33 4.43 -14.91
N ILE A 34 -23.62 3.75 -15.81
CA ILE A 34 -22.16 3.70 -15.80
C ILE A 34 -21.55 5.09 -15.90
N ARG A 35 -22.05 5.95 -16.80
CA ARG A 35 -21.54 7.33 -16.92
C ARG A 35 -21.72 8.11 -15.61
N GLN A 36 -22.83 7.92 -14.89
CA GLN A 36 -23.04 8.54 -13.57
C GLN A 36 -22.08 8.00 -12.50
N ASP A 37 -21.83 6.69 -12.46
CA ASP A 37 -20.85 6.11 -11.54
C ASP A 37 -19.43 6.60 -11.86
N LEU A 38 -19.04 6.59 -13.13
CA LEU A 38 -17.74 7.10 -13.57
C LEU A 38 -17.58 8.59 -13.28
N ASN A 39 -18.64 9.40 -13.43
CA ASN A 39 -18.61 10.82 -13.02
C ASN A 39 -18.34 10.98 -11.52
N THR A 40 -18.92 10.10 -10.70
CA THR A 40 -18.72 10.13 -9.25
C THR A 40 -17.28 9.75 -8.91
N LEU A 41 -16.78 8.67 -9.52
CA LEU A 41 -15.41 8.19 -9.33
C LEU A 41 -14.36 9.21 -9.82
N GLU A 42 -14.60 9.88 -10.94
CA GLU A 42 -13.70 10.92 -11.46
C GLU A 42 -13.68 12.17 -10.56
N LYS A 43 -14.84 12.62 -10.05
CA LYS A 43 -14.91 13.73 -9.08
C LYS A 43 -14.11 13.46 -7.81
N GLN A 44 -13.97 12.19 -7.45
CA GLN A 44 -13.21 11.72 -6.30
C GLN A 44 -11.75 11.37 -6.67
N SER A 45 -11.31 11.65 -7.90
CA SER A 45 -9.96 11.35 -8.40
C SER A 45 -9.59 9.86 -8.39
N TYR A 46 -10.57 8.96 -8.37
CA TYR A 46 -10.33 7.51 -8.40
C TYR A 46 -9.94 6.99 -9.78
N LEU A 47 -10.41 7.65 -10.84
CA LEU A 47 -10.09 7.35 -12.23
C LEU A 47 -10.21 8.61 -13.07
N ARG A 48 -9.73 8.56 -14.31
CA ARG A 48 -9.94 9.60 -15.31
C ARG A 48 -10.86 9.10 -16.41
N ARG A 49 -11.74 9.95 -16.91
CA ARG A 49 -12.53 9.63 -18.10
C ARG A 49 -11.83 10.14 -19.35
N ALA A 50 -11.87 9.32 -20.39
CA ALA A 50 -11.54 9.70 -21.75
C ALA A 50 -12.77 9.42 -22.63
N HIS A 51 -12.87 9.97 -23.85
CA HIS A 51 -14.07 9.83 -24.69
C HIS A 51 -14.52 8.36 -24.84
N GLY A 52 -15.57 7.96 -24.09
CA GLY A 52 -16.11 6.61 -24.09
C GLY A 52 -15.41 5.60 -23.14
N PHE A 53 -14.39 6.02 -22.39
CA PHE A 53 -13.57 5.16 -21.54
C PHE A 53 -13.38 5.72 -20.13
N ALA A 54 -13.08 4.82 -19.21
CA ALA A 54 -12.45 5.11 -17.93
C ALA A 54 -11.02 4.55 -17.94
N VAL A 55 -10.09 5.33 -17.41
CA VAL A 55 -8.66 5.02 -17.35
C VAL A 55 -8.23 5.10 -15.89
N SER A 56 -7.46 4.11 -15.45
CA SER A 56 -6.87 4.09 -14.11
C SER A 56 -5.94 5.29 -13.92
N LEU A 57 -5.94 5.86 -12.71
CA LEU A 57 -4.99 6.89 -12.32
C LEU A 57 -3.84 6.26 -11.51
N GLU A 58 -2.60 6.64 -11.82
CA GLU A 58 -1.55 6.57 -10.81
C GLU A 58 -1.79 7.70 -9.81
N SER A 59 -2.42 7.36 -8.68
CA SER A 59 -2.70 8.30 -7.60
C SER A 59 -1.71 8.10 -6.46
N ASP A 60 -1.28 9.20 -5.84
CA ASP A 60 -0.60 9.19 -4.53
C ASP A 60 -1.58 9.21 -3.36
N ASP A 61 -2.87 9.47 -3.61
CA ASP A 61 -3.93 9.49 -2.61
C ASP A 61 -4.15 8.08 -2.03
N VAL A 62 -4.05 7.96 -0.70
CA VAL A 62 -4.05 6.67 -0.01
C VAL A 62 -5.42 6.01 -0.09
N GLU A 63 -6.51 6.78 0.08
CA GLU A 63 -7.88 6.27 0.00
C GLU A 63 -8.17 5.69 -1.39
N THR A 64 -7.79 6.41 -2.45
CA THR A 64 -7.87 5.97 -3.85
C THR A 64 -7.14 4.66 -4.07
N ARG A 65 -5.87 4.60 -3.65
CA ARG A 65 -5.07 3.38 -3.78
C ARG A 65 -5.67 2.24 -2.94
N MET A 66 -6.29 2.51 -1.81
CA MET A 66 -6.89 1.49 -0.94
C MET A 66 -8.09 0.81 -1.57
N MET A 67 -8.93 1.56 -2.28
CA MET A 67 -10.08 0.99 -2.97
C MET A 67 -9.70 0.10 -4.16
N THR A 68 -8.55 0.37 -4.78
CA THR A 68 -7.95 -0.48 -5.79
C THR A 68 -7.39 -1.76 -5.19
N ASN A 69 -7.75 -2.92 -5.75
CA ASN A 69 -7.35 -4.25 -5.24
C ASN A 69 -7.76 -4.45 -3.77
N TYR A 70 -8.85 -3.82 -3.30
CA TYR A 70 -9.21 -3.78 -1.89
C TYR A 70 -9.27 -5.17 -1.24
N THR A 71 -10.00 -6.11 -1.85
CA THR A 71 -10.14 -7.49 -1.32
C THR A 71 -8.79 -8.18 -1.21
N LEU A 72 -7.91 -7.96 -2.19
CA LEU A 72 -6.58 -8.53 -2.17
C LEU A 72 -5.75 -7.91 -1.03
N LYS A 73 -5.69 -6.57 -0.97
CA LYS A 73 -4.90 -5.86 0.05
C LYS A 73 -5.38 -6.17 1.46
N ARG A 74 -6.69 -6.37 1.64
CA ARG A 74 -7.26 -6.83 2.90
C ARG A 74 -6.71 -8.20 3.31
N ARG A 75 -6.61 -9.17 2.40
CA ARG A 75 -6.02 -10.49 2.70
C ARG A 75 -4.53 -10.38 3.05
N LEU A 76 -3.79 -9.55 2.32
CA LEU A 76 -2.38 -9.29 2.61
C LEU A 76 -2.24 -8.65 4.01
N ALA A 77 -3.11 -7.70 4.35
CA ALA A 77 -3.17 -7.07 5.66
C ALA A 77 -3.53 -8.06 6.79
N GLU A 78 -4.50 -8.96 6.57
CA GLU A 78 -4.87 -10.01 7.54
C GLU A 78 -3.69 -10.97 7.81
N PHE A 79 -2.99 -11.40 6.77
CA PHE A 79 -1.78 -12.22 6.94
C PHE A 79 -0.67 -11.44 7.66
N ALA A 80 -0.38 -10.22 7.24
CA ALA A 80 0.63 -9.38 7.89
C ALA A 80 0.30 -9.11 9.36
N ALA A 81 -0.98 -8.89 9.69
CA ALA A 81 -1.44 -8.71 11.06
C ALA A 81 -1.18 -9.94 11.92
N SER A 82 -1.25 -11.15 11.35
CA SER A 82 -0.96 -12.40 12.07
C SER A 82 0.49 -12.51 12.58
N LEU A 83 1.42 -11.74 12.01
CA LEU A 83 2.83 -11.70 12.40
C LEU A 83 3.12 -10.78 13.60
N VAL A 84 2.15 -9.95 14.00
CA VAL A 84 2.29 -9.00 15.10
C VAL A 84 1.73 -9.60 16.39
N SER A 85 2.48 -9.53 17.49
CA SER A 85 1.99 -10.01 18.79
C SER A 85 1.25 -8.90 19.55
N PRO A 86 0.27 -9.22 20.42
CA PRO A 86 -0.28 -8.24 21.36
C PRO A 86 0.84 -7.63 22.24
N GLY A 87 0.75 -6.34 22.54
CA GLY A 87 1.74 -5.53 23.26
C GLY A 87 2.93 -5.07 22.40
N GLU A 88 2.98 -5.42 21.11
CA GLU A 88 4.08 -5.05 20.23
C GLU A 88 3.95 -3.62 19.70
N SER A 89 5.09 -2.91 19.62
CA SER A 89 5.18 -1.62 18.91
C SER A 89 5.71 -1.83 17.50
N VAL A 90 4.93 -1.45 16.49
CA VAL A 90 5.26 -1.64 15.08
C VAL A 90 5.31 -0.33 14.33
N PHE A 91 6.24 -0.21 13.38
CA PHE A 91 6.25 0.90 12.43
C PHE A 91 5.42 0.52 11.21
N ILE A 92 4.51 1.39 10.81
CA ILE A 92 3.71 1.24 9.59
C ILE A 92 3.95 2.46 8.71
N GLU A 93 4.61 2.24 7.57
CA GLU A 93 4.83 3.28 6.57
C GLU A 93 3.50 3.68 5.90
N ASN A 94 3.49 4.79 5.17
CA ASN A 94 2.36 5.17 4.36
C ASN A 94 2.00 4.11 3.29
N GLY A 95 0.78 4.21 2.74
CA GLY A 95 0.34 3.40 1.60
C GLY A 95 -0.88 2.55 1.87
N SER A 96 -1.54 2.13 0.79
CA SER A 96 -2.87 1.53 0.85
C SER A 96 -2.94 0.18 1.59
N SER A 97 -1.96 -0.69 1.35
CA SER A 97 -1.94 -2.02 2.01
C SER A 97 -1.60 -1.88 3.49
N ASN A 98 -0.68 -0.96 3.80
CA ASN A 98 -0.29 -0.61 5.17
C ASN A 98 -1.42 0.04 5.95
N ALA A 99 -2.25 0.90 5.33
CA ALA A 99 -3.42 1.46 5.98
C ALA A 99 -4.46 0.40 6.36
N LEU A 100 -4.66 -0.61 5.50
CA LEU A 100 -5.51 -1.75 5.83
C LEU A 100 -4.91 -2.61 6.95
N LEU A 101 -3.59 -2.84 6.95
CA LEU A 101 -2.91 -3.51 8.04
C LEU A 101 -3.11 -2.76 9.37
N ALA A 102 -2.91 -1.45 9.37
CA ALA A 102 -3.06 -0.62 10.57
C ALA A 102 -4.47 -0.74 11.16
N ARG A 103 -5.50 -0.67 10.30
CA ARG A 103 -6.90 -0.89 10.69
C ARG A 103 -7.11 -2.29 11.27
N THR A 104 -6.65 -3.33 10.58
CA THR A 104 -6.80 -4.73 11.02
C THR A 104 -6.16 -4.95 12.39
N LEU A 105 -4.96 -4.39 12.63
CA LEU A 105 -4.27 -4.49 13.90
C LEU A 105 -5.04 -3.77 15.01
N ALA A 106 -5.47 -2.53 14.77
CA ALA A 106 -6.20 -1.72 15.74
C ALA A 106 -7.55 -2.34 16.16
N GLU A 107 -8.19 -3.10 15.27
CA GLU A 107 -9.45 -3.80 15.56
C GLU A 107 -9.25 -5.12 16.33
N GLN A 108 -8.07 -5.75 16.22
CA GLN A 108 -7.85 -7.13 16.68
C GLN A 108 -6.90 -7.25 17.87
N LYS A 109 -6.05 -6.26 18.11
CA LYS A 109 -4.91 -6.39 19.02
C LYS A 109 -4.68 -5.12 19.82
N ASP A 110 -4.17 -5.32 21.02
CA ASP A 110 -3.54 -4.26 21.80
C ASP A 110 -2.12 -4.05 21.23
N VAL A 111 -1.89 -2.95 20.51
CA VAL A 111 -0.61 -2.62 19.86
C VAL A 111 -0.39 -1.12 19.86
N THR A 112 0.89 -0.72 19.79
CA THR A 112 1.28 0.67 19.51
C THR A 112 1.69 0.79 18.05
N ILE A 113 1.02 1.65 17.29
CA ILE A 113 1.33 1.91 15.89
C ILE A 113 2.13 3.21 15.79
N ILE A 114 3.36 3.10 15.30
CA ILE A 114 4.20 4.24 14.96
C ILE A 114 4.09 4.46 13.45
N THR A 115 3.78 5.67 13.01
CA THR A 115 3.61 5.95 11.57
C THR A 115 4.04 7.36 11.20
N VAL A 116 4.40 7.53 9.92
CA VAL A 116 4.57 8.83 9.27
C VAL A 116 3.33 9.25 8.47
N SER A 117 2.30 8.40 8.43
CA SER A 117 1.08 8.66 7.67
C SER A 117 0.01 9.32 8.54
N SER A 118 -0.30 10.58 8.23
CA SER A 118 -1.44 11.26 8.85
C SER A 118 -2.78 10.65 8.45
N TYR A 119 -2.86 10.02 7.27
CA TYR A 119 -4.03 9.24 6.86
C TYR A 119 -4.25 8.06 7.81
N ILE A 120 -3.21 7.28 8.11
CA ILE A 120 -3.31 6.16 9.07
C ILE A 120 -3.69 6.69 10.47
N ALA A 121 -3.06 7.77 10.92
CA ALA A 121 -3.42 8.35 12.22
C ALA A 121 -4.89 8.79 12.28
N HIS A 122 -5.40 9.41 11.21
CA HIS A 122 -6.81 9.79 11.11
C HIS A 122 -7.74 8.57 11.03
N LEU A 123 -7.35 7.54 10.27
CA LEU A 123 -8.09 6.29 10.09
C LEU A 123 -8.36 5.60 11.43
N LEU A 124 -7.42 5.74 12.37
CA LEU A 124 -7.42 5.07 13.68
C LEU A 124 -7.94 5.94 14.83
N LYS A 125 -8.41 7.16 14.56
CA LYS A 125 -8.75 8.15 15.60
C LYS A 125 -9.76 7.68 16.67
N GLU A 126 -10.67 6.77 16.30
CA GLU A 126 -11.71 6.22 17.19
C GLU A 126 -11.38 4.81 17.69
N THR A 127 -10.18 4.30 17.37
CA THR A 127 -9.74 2.96 17.79
C THR A 127 -8.97 3.03 19.12
N PRO A 128 -8.99 1.97 19.93
CA PRO A 128 -8.33 1.97 21.24
C PRO A 128 -6.80 1.85 21.16
N CYS A 129 -6.22 1.59 19.97
CA CYS A 129 -4.78 1.43 19.83
C CYS A 129 -4.05 2.77 20.04
N GLU A 130 -2.85 2.70 20.63
CA GLU A 130 -2.00 3.87 20.74
C GLU A 130 -1.37 4.18 19.38
N VAL A 131 -1.44 5.44 18.95
CA VAL A 131 -0.85 5.91 17.70
C VAL A 131 0.18 6.99 17.97
N ILE A 132 1.43 6.73 17.55
CA ILE A 132 2.52 7.70 17.56
C ILE A 132 2.74 8.19 16.12
N LEU A 133 2.22 9.37 15.81
CA LEU A 133 2.42 10.04 14.52
C LEU A 133 3.73 10.85 14.55
N LEU A 134 4.71 10.45 13.75
CA LEU A 134 5.99 11.15 13.66
C LEU A 134 5.84 12.44 12.82
N GLY A 135 6.31 13.57 13.36
CA GLY A 135 6.23 14.87 12.70
C GLY A 135 7.25 15.08 11.58
N GLY A 136 7.09 16.18 10.84
CA GLY A 136 8.01 16.59 9.77
C GLY A 136 7.35 17.53 8.77
N ILE A 137 7.84 17.49 7.53
CA ILE A 137 7.23 18.21 6.41
C ILE A 137 6.05 17.40 5.91
N TYR A 138 4.85 17.97 5.96
CA TYR A 138 3.63 17.29 5.54
C TYR A 138 3.41 17.35 4.01
N GLN A 139 3.47 16.19 3.34
CA GLN A 139 3.10 16.05 1.94
C GLN A 139 1.59 15.81 1.79
N LYS A 140 0.85 16.87 1.46
CA LYS A 140 -0.63 16.85 1.42
C LYS A 140 -1.27 15.78 0.52
N LYS A 141 -0.61 15.40 -0.59
CA LYS A 141 -1.19 14.44 -1.57
C LYS A 141 -1.08 12.98 -1.10
N SER A 142 0.05 12.64 -0.50
CA SER A 142 0.33 11.29 0.02
C SER A 142 -0.09 11.16 1.49
N GLU A 143 -0.42 12.28 2.14
CA GLU A 143 -0.72 12.40 3.56
C GLU A 143 0.40 11.88 4.47
N SER A 144 1.66 12.01 4.02
CA SER A 144 2.85 11.49 4.69
C SER A 144 3.77 12.61 5.20
N MET A 145 4.44 12.36 6.32
CA MET A 145 5.46 13.21 6.94
C MET A 145 6.84 12.82 6.43
N VAL A 146 7.62 13.80 5.97
CA VAL A 146 8.95 13.56 5.41
C VAL A 146 10.00 14.55 5.88
N GLY A 147 11.26 14.27 5.57
CA GLY A 147 12.38 15.18 5.75
C GLY A 147 13.14 15.01 7.06
N PRO A 148 14.10 15.92 7.34
CA PRO A 148 15.11 15.70 8.39
C PRO A 148 14.53 15.50 9.80
N LEU A 149 13.45 16.21 10.13
CA LEU A 149 12.78 16.05 11.42
C LEU A 149 12.15 14.65 11.57
N THR A 150 11.52 14.15 10.51
CA THR A 150 10.96 12.79 10.50
C THR A 150 12.06 11.75 10.72
N ARG A 151 13.20 11.87 10.02
CA ARG A 151 14.37 11.01 10.26
C ARG A 151 14.83 11.06 11.71
N GLN A 152 14.96 12.25 12.28
CA GLN A 152 15.37 12.41 13.67
C GLN A 152 14.41 11.71 14.63
N PHE A 153 13.10 11.84 14.43
CA PHE A 153 12.11 11.16 15.26
C PHE A 153 12.12 9.64 15.10
N ILE A 154 12.39 9.11 13.90
CA ILE A 154 12.55 7.66 13.67
C ILE A 154 13.67 7.09 14.57
N HIS A 155 14.76 7.83 14.79
CA HIS A 155 15.83 7.39 15.68
C HIS A 155 15.44 7.42 17.18
N GLN A 156 14.45 8.24 17.57
CA GLN A 156 14.00 8.38 18.96
C GLN A 156 12.96 7.33 19.38
N VAL A 157 12.34 6.64 18.42
CA VAL A 157 11.34 5.61 18.69
C VAL A 157 11.93 4.21 18.53
N HIS A 158 11.30 3.23 19.18
CA HIS A 158 11.65 1.82 19.05
C HIS A 158 10.44 1.03 18.55
N PHE A 159 10.71 0.15 17.58
CA PHE A 159 9.74 -0.77 17.02
C PHE A 159 10.48 -2.05 16.64
N SER A 160 9.82 -3.19 16.82
CA SER A 160 10.37 -4.52 16.51
C SER A 160 10.21 -4.90 15.05
N LYS A 161 9.10 -4.45 14.43
CA LYS A 161 8.78 -4.70 13.02
C LYS A 161 8.47 -3.40 12.30
N ALA A 162 8.82 -3.34 11.02
CA ALA A 162 8.50 -2.24 10.12
C ALA A 162 7.79 -2.77 8.86
N PHE A 163 6.56 -2.35 8.63
CA PHE A 163 5.79 -2.65 7.44
C PHE A 163 5.95 -1.54 6.41
N ILE A 164 6.54 -1.88 5.27
CA ILE A 164 7.00 -0.93 4.26
C ILE A 164 6.27 -1.20 2.94
N GLY A 165 5.70 -0.14 2.36
CA GLY A 165 5.18 -0.17 1.00
C GLY A 165 6.31 0.07 -0.02
N ILE A 166 6.18 -0.51 -1.21
CA ILE A 166 7.08 -0.25 -2.34
C ILE A 166 6.29 0.26 -3.54
N ASP A 167 6.97 0.94 -4.46
CA ASP A 167 6.39 1.28 -5.75
C ASP A 167 6.93 0.38 -6.87
N GLY A 168 8.13 -0.20 -6.70
CA GLY A 168 8.71 -1.10 -7.70
C GLY A 168 9.75 -2.06 -7.11
N TRP A 169 9.95 -3.19 -7.80
CA TRP A 169 11.06 -4.10 -7.56
C TRP A 169 11.54 -4.74 -8.87
N GLN A 170 12.86 -4.85 -9.03
CA GLN A 170 13.53 -5.73 -9.99
C GLN A 170 14.84 -6.27 -9.39
N ALA A 171 15.31 -7.42 -9.87
CA ALA A 171 16.52 -8.09 -9.37
C ALA A 171 17.76 -7.17 -9.32
N ASP A 172 17.98 -6.39 -10.39
CA ASP A 172 19.18 -5.57 -10.53
C ASP A 172 19.17 -4.30 -9.66
N THR A 173 17.99 -3.78 -9.34
CA THR A 173 17.82 -2.49 -8.65
C THR A 173 17.32 -2.63 -7.22
N GLY A 174 16.75 -3.78 -6.85
CA GLY A 174 16.10 -3.98 -5.57
C GLY A 174 14.76 -3.24 -5.47
N PHE A 175 14.38 -2.86 -4.25
CA PHE A 175 13.14 -2.12 -4.00
C PHE A 175 13.31 -0.63 -4.34
N THR A 176 12.30 -0.03 -4.97
CA THR A 176 12.31 1.37 -5.39
C THR A 176 11.01 2.10 -5.06
N GLY A 177 11.11 3.41 -4.89
CA GLY A 177 10.04 4.36 -4.60
C GLY A 177 9.97 5.49 -5.62
N ARG A 178 8.81 6.14 -5.74
CA ARG A 178 8.57 7.25 -6.68
C ARG A 178 8.97 8.63 -6.17
N ASP A 179 9.08 8.81 -4.86
CA ASP A 179 9.38 10.09 -4.23
C ASP A 179 10.65 10.00 -3.38
N MET A 180 11.56 10.95 -3.59
CA MET A 180 12.87 10.98 -2.93
C MET A 180 12.74 11.06 -1.41
N MET A 181 11.84 11.92 -0.92
CA MET A 181 11.72 12.25 0.49
C MET A 181 11.03 11.12 1.27
N ARG A 182 10.05 10.45 0.64
CA ARG A 182 9.45 9.22 1.20
C ARG A 182 10.44 8.06 1.22
N SER A 183 11.22 7.91 0.15
CA SER A 183 12.27 6.87 0.07
C SER A 183 13.35 7.09 1.13
N ASP A 184 13.72 8.34 1.37
CA ASP A 184 14.63 8.74 2.45
C ASP A 184 14.10 8.37 3.85
N VAL A 185 12.80 8.57 4.10
CA VAL A 185 12.14 8.13 5.34
C VAL A 185 12.22 6.61 5.50
N VAL A 186 11.91 5.84 4.46
CA VAL A 186 12.06 4.37 4.48
C VAL A 186 13.50 3.97 4.79
N ASN A 187 14.49 4.64 4.20
CA ASN A 187 15.90 4.36 4.46
C ASN A 187 16.27 4.59 5.93
N ALA A 188 15.76 5.63 6.57
CA ALA A 188 15.94 5.85 8.02
C ALA A 188 15.32 4.73 8.87
N VAL A 189 14.17 4.21 8.47
CA VAL A 189 13.53 3.05 9.12
C VAL A 189 14.41 1.81 8.97
N LEU A 190 14.94 1.54 7.77
CA LEU A 190 15.81 0.39 7.51
C LEU A 190 17.14 0.46 8.29
N GLU A 191 17.66 1.66 8.54
CA GLU A 191 18.87 1.87 9.36
C GLU A 191 18.70 1.41 10.81
N LYS A 192 17.46 1.28 11.33
CA LYS A 192 17.19 0.79 12.68
C LYS A 192 17.49 -0.70 12.86
N GLY A 193 17.56 -1.48 11.78
CA GLY A 193 17.82 -2.92 11.83
C GLY A 193 16.69 -3.77 12.44
N SER A 194 15.48 -3.21 12.59
CA SER A 194 14.27 -3.97 12.96
C SER A 194 13.84 -4.92 11.83
N GLU A 195 12.94 -5.87 12.11
CA GLU A 195 12.41 -6.77 11.07
C GLU A 195 11.59 -5.96 10.04
N ALA A 196 12.24 -5.63 8.91
CA ALA A 196 11.64 -4.93 7.78
C ALA A 196 10.89 -5.90 6.85
N ILE A 197 9.59 -5.66 6.72
CA ILE A 197 8.62 -6.48 6.01
C ILE A 197 8.01 -5.64 4.89
N VAL A 198 8.22 -6.05 3.65
CA VAL A 198 7.54 -5.45 2.50
C VAL A 198 6.11 -6.00 2.44
N LEU A 199 5.13 -5.09 2.38
CA LEU A 199 3.73 -5.43 2.17
C LEU A 199 3.23 -4.79 0.87
N THR A 200 3.09 -5.60 -0.18
CA THR A 200 2.78 -5.11 -1.53
C THR A 200 1.93 -6.10 -2.32
N ASP A 201 1.26 -5.65 -3.37
CA ASP A 201 0.68 -6.56 -4.37
C ASP A 201 1.70 -6.84 -5.50
N SER A 202 1.40 -7.87 -6.31
CA SER A 202 2.28 -8.37 -7.36
C SER A 202 2.48 -7.38 -8.51
N SER A 203 1.66 -6.31 -8.60
CA SER A 203 1.79 -5.31 -9.67
C SER A 203 3.03 -4.45 -9.57
N LYS A 204 3.78 -4.53 -8.45
CA LYS A 204 5.02 -3.77 -8.23
C LYS A 204 6.27 -4.50 -8.72
N PHE A 205 6.18 -5.81 -8.96
CA PHE A 205 7.31 -6.60 -9.46
C PHE A 205 7.45 -6.37 -10.98
N GLY A 206 8.68 -6.13 -11.44
CA GLY A 206 8.99 -5.70 -12.80
C GLY A 206 8.97 -4.18 -13.00
N CYS A 207 8.57 -3.40 -11.99
CA CYS A 207 8.59 -1.93 -12.04
C CYS A 207 9.87 -1.36 -11.40
N VAL A 208 10.38 -0.26 -11.94
CA VAL A 208 11.53 0.47 -11.38
C VAL A 208 11.18 1.95 -11.31
N HIS A 209 11.52 2.56 -10.17
CA HIS A 209 11.36 3.99 -9.94
C HIS A 209 12.69 4.65 -9.53
N PRO A 210 12.81 5.99 -9.63
CA PRO A 210 14.10 6.68 -9.56
C PRO A 210 14.84 6.57 -8.21
N TYR A 211 14.15 6.21 -7.12
CA TYR A 211 14.70 6.28 -5.77
C TYR A 211 14.82 4.88 -5.14
N PRO A 212 16.03 4.38 -4.86
CA PRO A 212 16.24 3.09 -4.23
C PRO A 212 15.87 3.10 -2.74
N LEU A 213 15.34 1.98 -2.26
CA LEU A 213 14.98 1.73 -0.87
C LEU A 213 15.98 0.73 -0.29
N GLY A 214 17.06 1.23 0.30
CA GLY A 214 18.09 0.45 0.99
C GLY A 214 18.71 -0.69 0.16
N PRO A 215 19.79 -1.31 0.66
CA PRO A 215 20.21 -2.60 0.11
C PRO A 215 19.20 -3.68 0.50
N LEU A 216 18.99 -4.65 -0.39
CA LEU A 216 18.06 -5.76 -0.20
C LEU A 216 18.31 -6.56 1.09
N SER A 217 19.57 -6.60 1.56
CA SER A 217 19.99 -7.25 2.81
C SER A 217 19.42 -6.62 4.09
N ARG A 218 18.80 -5.43 4.02
CA ARG A 218 18.09 -4.82 5.16
C ARG A 218 16.63 -5.27 5.28
N PHE A 219 16.13 -6.00 4.30
CA PHE A 219 14.77 -6.55 4.30
C PHE A 219 14.79 -8.01 4.70
N HIS A 220 13.72 -8.44 5.36
CA HIS A 220 13.63 -9.78 5.94
C HIS A 220 12.52 -10.60 5.27
N ARG A 221 11.45 -9.93 4.83
CA ARG A 221 10.24 -10.60 4.34
C ARG A 221 9.54 -9.79 3.26
N VAL A 222 8.93 -10.49 2.32
CA VAL A 222 7.97 -9.95 1.35
C VAL A 222 6.64 -10.67 1.51
N ILE A 223 5.58 -9.90 1.74
CA ILE A 223 4.20 -10.37 1.72
C ILE A 223 3.56 -9.82 0.46
N THR A 224 3.15 -10.73 -0.42
CA THR A 224 2.56 -10.42 -1.72
C THR A 224 1.47 -11.42 -2.09
N ASP A 225 0.78 -11.21 -3.20
CA ASP A 225 -0.22 -12.15 -3.69
C ASP A 225 0.37 -13.21 -4.62
N SER A 226 -0.38 -14.29 -4.82
CA SER A 226 0.07 -15.46 -5.59
C SER A 226 0.28 -15.23 -7.09
N LYS A 227 0.12 -13.99 -7.58
CA LYS A 227 0.44 -13.62 -8.98
C LYS A 227 1.90 -13.17 -9.17
N ILE A 228 2.73 -13.12 -8.12
CA ILE A 228 4.18 -12.94 -8.29
C ILE A 228 4.76 -14.01 -9.22
N SER A 229 5.71 -13.64 -10.09
CA SER A 229 6.34 -14.61 -10.97
C SER A 229 7.27 -15.54 -10.20
N ALA A 230 7.39 -16.80 -10.63
CA ALA A 230 8.31 -17.75 -10.01
C ALA A 230 9.77 -17.27 -10.05
N SER A 231 10.14 -16.54 -11.11
CA SER A 231 11.48 -15.95 -11.24
C SER A 231 11.73 -14.89 -10.16
N ASP A 232 10.80 -13.94 -9.98
CA ASP A 232 10.93 -12.88 -8.99
C ASP A 232 10.96 -13.45 -7.57
N GLN A 233 10.10 -14.44 -7.29
CA GLN A 233 10.09 -15.14 -6.01
C GLN A 233 11.43 -15.82 -5.72
N MET A 234 11.97 -16.60 -6.67
CA MET A 234 13.26 -17.27 -6.50
C MET A 234 14.40 -16.27 -6.26
N GLN A 235 14.39 -15.13 -6.94
CA GLN A 235 15.41 -14.08 -6.77
C GLN A 235 15.36 -13.45 -5.37
N LEU A 236 14.17 -13.20 -4.83
CA LEU A 236 14.00 -12.71 -3.45
C LEU A 236 14.47 -13.73 -2.42
N GLU A 237 14.10 -15.00 -2.61
CA GLU A 237 14.48 -16.10 -1.72
C GLU A 237 16.01 -16.33 -1.75
N HIS A 238 16.63 -16.30 -2.94
CA HIS A 238 18.10 -16.37 -3.07
C HIS A 238 18.81 -15.17 -2.43
N ALA A 239 18.17 -14.01 -2.36
CA ALA A 239 18.67 -12.85 -1.64
C ALA A 239 18.48 -12.95 -0.11
N GLY A 240 17.89 -14.04 0.39
CA GLY A 240 17.71 -14.31 1.82
C GLY A 240 16.40 -13.79 2.39
N LEU A 241 15.45 -13.34 1.56
CA LEU A 241 14.14 -12.89 2.03
C LEU A 241 13.16 -14.06 2.14
N LEU A 242 12.36 -14.04 3.20
CA LEU A 242 11.20 -14.93 3.29
C LEU A 242 10.04 -14.39 2.46
N VAL A 243 9.57 -15.15 1.48
CA VAL A 243 8.45 -14.73 0.61
C VAL A 243 7.17 -15.45 1.01
N ASN A 244 6.12 -14.68 1.30
CA ASN A 244 4.77 -15.18 1.55
C ASN A 244 3.84 -14.74 0.42
N ALA A 245 3.58 -15.65 -0.51
CA ALA A 245 2.62 -15.48 -1.59
C ALA A 245 1.22 -15.92 -1.15
N ILE A 246 0.34 -14.97 -0.88
CA ILE A 246 -1.00 -15.20 -0.36
C ILE A 246 -1.96 -15.50 -1.51
N GLY A 247 -2.50 -16.71 -1.51
CA GLY A 247 -3.46 -17.18 -2.50
C GLY A 247 -4.87 -16.62 -2.29
N SER A 248 -5.73 -16.89 -3.27
CA SER A 248 -7.17 -16.77 -3.07
C SER A 248 -7.63 -17.96 -2.23
N SER A 249 -8.12 -17.75 -1.02
CA SER A 249 -8.92 -18.77 -0.34
C SER A 249 -10.09 -19.12 -1.26
N VAL A 250 -10.27 -20.42 -1.50
CA VAL A 250 -11.43 -21.01 -2.21
C VAL A 250 -12.72 -20.63 -1.52
#